data_AF-A0A151SU21-F1
#
_entry.id   AF-A0A151SU21-F1
#
_cell.length_a   1.000
_cell.length_b   1.000
_cell.length_c   1.000
_cell.angle_alpha   90.00
_cell.angle_beta   90.00
_cell.angle_gamma   90.00
#
_symmetry.space_group_name_H-M   'P 1'
#
loop_
_entity.id
_entity.type
_entity.pdbx_description
1 polymer ?
#
loop_
_entity_poly.entity_id
_entity_poly.type
_entity_poly.pdbx_seq_one_letter_code
_entity_poly.pdbx_strand_id
1 'polypeptide(L)'
;MVKEEFSHHIGVNCVYAPWISWLLMLQSAPMIVRSASYYQVLCLALSFVVLVLDVKLYGQWFTTKKRFLSIVANPVSQVSVIGNLVSAQVVAEIGWKESAVLMFSIGLVYYLIIFVTLYQRLTSSNQFPTVLRPTYFLCFAAPSVTSLAWKSITGAFVTPSKMLLFLSLFLFMSQACRPTLFKKSMKRLNVTWWVYSFPLTFLGLACAEYAQEVKSSMASWLMLVICMLSVLLFIGLMIITVLKIERLLHKNAPIMT
;
A
#
# COMPACT_ATOMS: atom_id res chain seq x y z
N MET A 1 -0.18 20.09 16.22
CA MET A 1 -0.50 19.19 15.08
C MET A 1 0.69 18.37 14.56
N VAL A 2 1.59 18.87 13.70
CA VAL A 2 2.65 18.01 13.08
C VAL A 2 3.58 17.35 14.12
N LYS A 3 4.07 18.11 15.11
CA LYS A 3 4.91 17.58 16.21
C LYS A 3 4.17 16.54 17.09
N GLU A 4 2.87 16.70 17.28
CA GLU A 4 2.04 15.79 18.08
C GLU A 4 1.76 14.49 17.32
N GLU A 5 1.55 14.56 16.02
CA GLU A 5 1.35 13.40 15.15
C GLU A 5 2.63 12.56 15.00
N PHE A 6 3.80 13.20 14.97
CA PHE A 6 5.11 12.55 15.04
C PHE A 6 5.41 11.86 16.38
N SER A 7 4.74 12.27 17.46
CA SER A 7 4.92 11.68 18.79
C SER A 7 3.92 10.56 19.06
N HIS A 8 2.84 10.47 18.27
CA HIS A 8 1.80 9.46 18.39
C HIS A 8 2.23 8.17 17.66
N HIS A 9 2.29 7.05 18.36
CA HIS A 9 2.76 5.73 17.82
C HIS A 9 2.04 5.25 16.54
N ILE A 10 0.84 5.78 16.24
CA ILE A 10 0.03 5.40 15.08
C ILE A 10 0.16 6.42 13.94
N GLY A 11 0.39 7.70 14.24
CA GLY A 11 0.41 8.80 13.27
C GLY A 11 1.64 8.78 12.37
N VAL A 12 2.78 8.30 12.87
CA VAL A 12 4.04 8.19 12.12
C VAL A 12 3.89 7.36 10.84
N ASN A 13 3.06 6.31 10.85
CA ASN A 13 2.82 5.49 9.66
C ASN A 13 2.05 6.23 8.56
N CYS A 14 1.20 7.20 8.92
CA CYS A 14 0.48 8.04 7.95
C CYS A 14 1.41 9.05 7.26
N VAL A 15 2.54 9.39 7.89
CA VAL A 15 3.54 10.32 7.33
C VAL A 15 4.20 9.77 6.06
N TYR A 16 4.14 8.45 5.83
CA TYR A 16 4.61 7.83 4.59
C TYR A 16 3.73 8.17 3.38
N ALA A 17 2.44 8.46 3.59
CA ALA A 17 1.47 8.60 2.49
C ALA A 17 1.83 9.72 1.49
N PRO A 18 2.20 10.95 1.91
CA PRO A 18 2.62 12.00 0.98
C PRO A 18 3.81 11.60 0.11
N TRP A 19 4.81 10.91 0.68
CA TRP A 19 6.01 10.47 -0.03
C TRP A 19 5.68 9.38 -1.05
N ILE A 20 4.82 8.43 -0.68
CA ILE A 20 4.30 7.40 -1.59
C ILE A 20 3.56 8.05 -2.76
N SER A 21 2.65 8.98 -2.48
CA SER A 21 1.90 9.69 -3.53
C SER A 21 2.83 10.42 -4.49
N TRP A 22 3.87 11.08 -4.00
CA TRP A 22 4.83 11.80 -4.84
C TRP A 22 5.66 10.85 -5.71
N LEU A 23 6.13 9.73 -5.15
CA LEU A 23 6.86 8.69 -5.89
C LEU A 23 5.99 8.08 -7.00
N LEU A 24 4.73 7.76 -6.73
CA LEU A 24 3.81 7.22 -7.72
C LEU A 24 3.44 8.24 -8.80
N MET A 25 3.29 9.51 -8.43
CA MET A 25 3.08 10.58 -9.38
C MET A 25 4.28 10.71 -10.33
N LEU A 26 5.51 10.64 -9.81
CA LEU A 26 6.72 10.60 -10.63
C LEU A 26 6.80 9.36 -11.52
N GLN A 27 6.34 8.21 -11.05
CA GLN A 27 6.30 6.99 -11.85
C GLN A 27 5.33 7.11 -13.04
N SER A 28 4.24 7.86 -12.88
CA SER A 28 3.29 8.16 -13.97
C SER A 28 3.79 9.20 -14.98
N ALA A 29 4.94 9.85 -14.74
CA ALA A 29 5.49 10.86 -15.65
C ALA A 29 5.90 10.25 -17.01
N PRO A 30 5.71 10.98 -18.12
CA PRO A 30 6.05 10.51 -19.46
C PRO A 30 7.55 10.22 -19.61
N MET A 31 7.89 9.26 -20.47
CA MET A 31 9.27 8.75 -20.66
C MET A 31 10.28 9.86 -20.98
N ILE A 32 9.85 10.93 -21.65
CA ILE A 32 10.68 12.09 -21.99
C ILE A 32 11.23 12.76 -20.72
N VAL A 33 10.38 12.95 -19.70
CA VAL A 33 10.75 13.59 -18.42
C VAL A 33 11.63 12.66 -17.58
N ARG A 34 11.46 11.33 -17.72
CA ARG A 34 12.22 10.31 -16.98
C ARG A 34 13.71 10.29 -17.32
N SER A 35 14.07 10.75 -18.52
CA SER A 35 15.47 10.85 -18.97
C SER A 35 16.24 12.03 -18.38
N ALA A 36 15.55 12.99 -17.75
CA ALA A 36 16.20 14.17 -17.18
C ALA A 36 16.91 13.83 -15.86
N SER A 37 18.10 14.39 -15.67
CA SER A 37 18.88 14.25 -14.42
C SER A 37 18.11 14.71 -13.18
N TYR A 38 17.27 15.75 -13.31
CA TYR A 38 16.40 16.22 -12.23
C TYR A 38 15.40 15.16 -11.74
N TYR A 39 14.89 14.30 -12.63
CA TYR A 39 13.97 13.22 -12.26
C TYR A 39 14.65 12.21 -11.33
N GLN A 40 15.87 11.80 -11.68
CA GLN A 40 16.65 10.84 -10.90
C GLN A 40 16.95 11.38 -9.50
N VAL A 41 17.38 12.65 -9.41
CA VAL A 41 17.67 13.32 -8.13
C VAL A 41 16.43 13.39 -7.25
N LEU A 42 15.28 13.76 -7.82
CA LEU A 42 14.04 13.89 -7.06
C LEU A 42 13.56 12.54 -6.52
N CYS A 43 13.58 11.49 -7.33
CA CYS A 43 13.23 10.14 -6.89
C CYS A 43 14.15 9.63 -5.79
N LEU A 44 15.47 9.81 -5.93
CA LEU A 44 16.43 9.44 -4.88
C LEU A 44 16.21 10.24 -3.60
N ALA A 45 15.93 11.54 -3.69
CA ALA A 45 15.65 12.37 -2.54
C ALA A 45 14.40 11.90 -1.77
N LEU A 46 13.32 11.58 -2.48
CA LEU A 46 12.09 11.07 -1.87
C LEU A 46 12.29 9.69 -1.25
N SER A 47 13.00 8.80 -1.94
CA SER A 47 13.39 7.48 -1.42
C SER A 47 14.29 7.59 -0.17
N PHE A 48 15.18 8.57 -0.13
CA PHE A 48 16.01 8.84 1.04
C PHE A 48 15.17 9.30 2.23
N VAL A 49 14.13 10.12 2.02
CA VAL A 49 13.20 10.50 3.10
C VAL A 49 12.47 9.28 3.64
N VAL A 50 12.04 8.34 2.79
CA VAL A 50 11.45 7.06 3.23
C VAL A 50 12.44 6.28 4.11
N LEU A 51 13.70 6.16 3.69
CA LEU A 51 14.75 5.49 4.48
C LEU A 51 14.95 6.15 5.85
N VAL A 52 14.98 7.49 5.92
CA VAL A 52 15.12 8.22 7.19
C VAL A 52 13.92 7.96 8.11
N LEU A 53 12.71 7.93 7.55
CA LEU A 53 11.50 7.57 8.30
C LEU A 53 11.59 6.15 8.86
N ASP A 54 12.13 5.21 8.08
CA ASP A 54 12.33 3.83 8.51
C ASP A 54 13.33 3.74 9.66
N VAL A 55 14.50 4.36 9.53
CA VAL A 55 15.51 4.39 10.62
C VAL A 55 14.90 4.96 11.90
N LYS A 56 14.09 6.02 11.80
CA LYS A 56 13.39 6.60 12.95
C LYS A 56 12.35 5.64 13.53
N LEU A 57 11.52 5.04 12.69
CA LEU A 57 10.45 4.12 13.09
C LEU A 57 11.03 2.88 13.78
N TYR A 58 12.00 2.22 13.14
CA TYR A 58 12.68 1.06 13.70
C TYR A 58 13.53 1.42 14.93
N GLY A 59 14.24 2.54 14.92
CA GLY A 59 15.01 3.01 16.07
C GLY A 59 14.15 3.26 17.31
N GLN A 60 12.95 3.83 17.12
CA GLN A 60 11.96 3.97 18.18
C GLN A 60 11.50 2.62 18.72
N TRP A 61 11.33 1.61 17.86
CA TRP A 61 10.94 0.27 18.28
C TRP A 61 12.00 -0.42 19.13
N PHE A 62 13.28 -0.26 18.80
CA PHE A 62 14.37 -0.83 19.60
C PHE A 62 14.55 -0.12 20.96
N THR A 63 14.27 1.18 21.03
CA THR A 63 14.57 2.00 22.22
C THR A 63 13.39 2.11 23.19
N THR A 64 12.15 1.90 22.72
CA THR A 64 10.95 2.13 23.53
C THR A 64 10.65 0.93 24.45
N LYS A 65 10.60 1.17 25.77
CA LYS A 65 10.38 0.15 26.80
C LYS A 65 8.98 -0.51 26.78
N LYS A 66 7.99 0.02 26.06
CA LYS A 66 6.64 -0.58 25.92
C LYS A 66 6.66 -1.66 24.83
N ARG A 67 6.90 -2.88 25.31
CA ARG A 67 7.49 -4.02 24.60
C ARG A 67 6.55 -4.87 23.75
N PHE A 68 5.59 -4.32 23.01
CA PHE A 68 4.78 -5.18 22.13
C PHE A 68 4.45 -4.53 20.79
N LEU A 69 5.10 -5.05 19.74
CA LEU A 69 4.58 -5.01 18.37
C LEU A 69 3.10 -5.43 18.33
N SER A 70 2.63 -6.32 19.22
CA SER A 70 1.20 -6.70 19.27
C SER A 70 0.26 -5.58 19.74
N ILE A 71 0.76 -4.53 20.41
CA ILE A 71 -0.01 -3.34 20.79
C ILE A 71 0.09 -2.26 19.69
N VAL A 72 1.25 -2.16 19.04
CA VAL A 72 1.58 -1.08 18.08
C VAL A 72 1.31 -1.43 16.61
N ALA A 73 1.29 -2.72 16.25
CA ALA A 73 0.98 -3.20 14.90
C ALA A 73 -0.49 -2.95 14.59
N ASN A 74 -0.74 -1.77 14.03
CA ASN A 74 -1.98 -1.39 13.39
C ASN A 74 -1.85 -1.75 11.90
N PRO A 75 -2.90 -2.23 11.20
CA PRO A 75 -2.83 -2.43 9.76
C PRO A 75 -2.44 -1.17 8.95
N VAL A 76 -2.49 0.04 9.52
CA VAL A 76 -1.87 1.26 8.96
C VAL A 76 -0.34 1.13 8.79
N SER A 77 0.31 0.24 9.52
CA SER A 77 1.77 -0.05 9.39
C SER A 77 2.12 -0.65 8.02
N GLN A 78 1.15 -1.20 7.29
CA GLN A 78 1.35 -1.65 5.91
C GLN A 78 1.65 -0.48 4.95
N VAL A 79 1.35 0.77 5.33
CA VAL A 79 1.71 1.95 4.53
C VAL A 79 3.23 2.13 4.49
N SER A 80 3.95 1.89 5.59
CA SER A 80 5.43 1.95 5.60
C SER A 80 6.05 0.82 4.75
N VAL A 81 5.47 -0.39 4.79
CA VAL A 81 5.84 -1.49 3.89
C VAL A 81 5.69 -1.09 2.44
N ILE A 82 4.53 -0.55 2.07
CA ILE A 82 4.24 -0.10 0.70
C ILE A 82 5.21 1.02 0.30
N GLY A 83 5.53 1.96 1.19
CA GLY A 83 6.51 3.02 0.92
C GLY A 83 7.89 2.49 0.57
N ASN A 84 8.37 1.49 1.32
CA ASN A 84 9.62 0.82 1.01
C ASN A 84 9.60 0.11 -0.35
N LEU A 85 8.53 -0.62 -0.65
CA LEU A 85 8.42 -1.38 -1.89
C LEU A 85 8.25 -0.47 -3.12
N VAL A 86 7.48 0.61 -3.01
CA VAL A 86 7.35 1.64 -4.06
C VAL A 86 8.68 2.35 -4.27
N SER A 87 9.38 2.71 -3.19
CA SER A 87 10.73 3.28 -3.26
C SER A 87 11.69 2.34 -3.99
N ALA A 88 11.69 1.05 -3.63
CA ALA A 88 12.50 0.03 -4.31
C ALA A 88 12.20 -0.05 -5.81
N GLN A 89 10.93 -0.02 -6.19
CA GLN A 89 10.51 -0.02 -7.58
C GLN A 89 11.04 1.19 -8.35
N VAL A 90 10.81 2.40 -7.85
CA VAL A 90 11.23 3.65 -8.52
C VAL A 90 12.76 3.74 -8.63
N VAL A 91 13.48 3.38 -7.56
CA VAL A 91 14.95 3.39 -7.54
C VAL A 91 15.53 2.36 -8.51
N ALA A 92 14.88 1.20 -8.66
CA ALA A 92 15.26 0.20 -9.65
C ALA A 92 15.06 0.70 -11.09
N GLU A 93 13.93 1.38 -11.35
CA GLU A 93 13.62 1.96 -12.68
C GLU A 93 14.63 3.05 -13.10
N ILE A 94 15.27 3.73 -12.14
CA ILE A 94 16.32 4.73 -12.39
C ILE A 94 17.70 4.08 -12.62
N GLY A 95 17.84 2.78 -12.34
CA GLY A 95 19.06 2.00 -12.55
C GLY A 95 19.89 1.74 -11.29
N TRP A 96 19.47 2.23 -10.13
CA TRP A 96 20.20 2.06 -8.86
C TRP A 96 19.82 0.74 -8.17
N LYS A 97 20.23 -0.38 -8.76
CA LYS A 97 19.79 -1.73 -8.35
C LYS A 97 20.13 -2.08 -6.90
N GLU A 98 21.32 -1.74 -6.41
CA GLU A 98 21.73 -2.06 -5.02
C GLU A 98 20.87 -1.32 -3.99
N SER A 99 20.62 -0.04 -4.21
CA SER A 99 19.72 0.75 -3.35
C SER A 99 18.29 0.24 -3.40
N ALA A 100 17.83 -0.23 -4.56
CA ALA A 100 16.53 -0.86 -4.70
C ALA A 100 16.43 -2.18 -3.92
N VAL A 101 17.47 -3.03 -3.97
CA VAL A 101 17.53 -4.27 -3.19
C VAL A 101 17.51 -3.98 -1.68
N LEU A 102 18.18 -2.93 -1.22
CA LEU A 102 18.15 -2.49 0.17
C LEU A 102 16.71 -2.11 0.60
N MET A 103 16.06 -1.22 -0.13
CA MET A 103 14.68 -0.80 0.12
C MET A 103 13.71 -1.99 0.09
N PHE A 104 13.87 -2.86 -0.90
CA PHE A 104 13.06 -4.07 -1.06
C PHE A 104 13.20 -5.01 0.14
N SER A 105 14.44 -5.20 0.62
CA SER A 105 14.73 -6.10 1.73
C SER A 105 14.07 -5.62 3.03
N ILE A 106 14.16 -4.31 3.31
CA ILE A 106 13.50 -3.69 4.47
C ILE A 106 11.97 -3.89 4.36
N GLY A 107 11.39 -3.54 3.21
CA GLY A 107 9.95 -3.68 2.98
C GLY A 107 9.45 -5.11 3.09
N LEU A 108 10.16 -6.09 2.53
CA LEU A 108 9.75 -7.50 2.52
C LEU A 108 9.82 -8.13 3.92
N VAL A 109 10.92 -7.93 4.65
CA VAL A 109 11.05 -8.43 6.02
C VAL A 109 9.95 -7.85 6.89
N TYR A 110 9.70 -6.55 6.74
CA TYR A 110 8.69 -5.87 7.51
C TYR A 110 7.26 -6.31 7.18
N TYR A 111 6.98 -6.55 5.90
CA TYR A 111 5.75 -7.17 5.46
C TYR A 111 5.49 -8.49 6.19
N LEU A 112 6.48 -9.39 6.23
CA LEU A 112 6.31 -10.69 6.88
C LEU A 112 6.02 -10.56 8.38
N ILE A 113 6.73 -9.67 9.08
CA ILE A 113 6.51 -9.40 10.51
C ILE A 113 5.09 -8.87 10.75
N ILE A 114 4.64 -7.87 9.98
CA ILE A 114 3.30 -7.30 10.10
C ILE A 114 2.24 -8.34 9.74
N PHE A 115 2.45 -9.12 8.67
CA PHE A 115 1.52 -10.13 8.21
C PHE A 115 1.26 -11.18 9.29
N VAL A 116 2.32 -11.75 9.87
CA VAL A 116 2.21 -12.74 10.94
C VAL A 116 1.56 -12.15 12.20
N THR A 117 1.99 -10.95 12.62
CA THR A 117 1.45 -10.30 13.84
C THR A 117 -0.03 -9.93 13.70
N LEU A 118 -0.46 -9.42 12.55
CA LEU A 118 -1.88 -9.14 12.28
C LEU A 118 -2.69 -10.44 12.24
N TYR A 119 -2.16 -11.50 11.63
CA TYR A 119 -2.83 -12.80 11.59
C TYR A 119 -3.02 -13.40 12.99
N GLN A 120 -2.02 -13.30 13.87
CA GLN A 120 -2.14 -13.77 15.25
C GLN A 120 -3.11 -12.93 16.09
N ARG A 121 -3.13 -11.60 15.90
CA ARG A 121 -4.07 -10.71 16.61
C ARG A 121 -5.53 -10.93 16.23
N LEU A 122 -5.80 -11.32 14.99
CA LEU A 122 -7.16 -11.67 14.52
C LEU A 122 -7.78 -12.82 15.31
N THR A 123 -6.96 -13.77 15.75
CA THR A 123 -7.38 -15.00 16.44
C THR A 123 -7.54 -14.78 17.95
N SER A 124 -6.84 -13.80 18.53
CA SER A 124 -6.97 -13.43 19.93
C SER A 124 -8.17 -12.48 20.14
N SER A 125 -8.90 -12.59 21.25
CA SER A 125 -10.19 -11.91 21.50
C SER A 125 -10.15 -10.37 21.48
N ASN A 126 -8.97 -9.75 21.34
CA ASN A 126 -8.76 -8.32 21.15
C ASN A 126 -8.97 -7.91 19.68
N GLN A 127 -10.20 -8.08 19.18
CA GLN A 127 -10.58 -7.65 17.84
C GLN A 127 -10.34 -6.14 17.68
N PHE A 128 -9.68 -5.75 16.59
CA PHE A 128 -9.51 -4.34 16.23
C PHE A 128 -10.87 -3.61 16.23
N PRO A 129 -10.89 -2.32 16.62
CA PRO A 129 -12.06 -1.46 16.45
C PRO A 129 -12.66 -1.65 15.06
N THR A 130 -13.99 -1.69 14.97
CA THR A 130 -14.75 -1.90 13.72
C THR A 130 -14.31 -0.98 12.56
N VAL A 131 -13.68 0.16 12.89
CA VAL A 131 -13.13 1.17 11.98
C VAL A 131 -11.86 0.74 11.23
N LEU A 132 -11.07 -0.21 11.75
CA LEU A 132 -9.80 -0.68 11.16
C LEU A 132 -9.93 -1.98 10.33
N ARG A 133 -11.15 -2.53 10.22
CA ARG A 133 -11.43 -3.68 9.34
C ARG A 133 -11.20 -3.42 7.84
N PRO A 134 -11.40 -2.20 7.29
CA PRO A 134 -11.03 -1.89 5.90
C PRO A 134 -9.54 -2.10 5.61
N THR A 135 -8.70 -2.01 6.63
CA THR A 135 -7.26 -2.00 6.48
C THR A 135 -6.68 -3.41 6.28
N TYR A 136 -7.48 -4.48 6.51
CA TYR A 136 -7.10 -5.84 6.10
C TYR A 136 -6.89 -5.98 4.59
N PHE A 137 -7.50 -5.11 3.79
CA PHE A 137 -7.39 -5.15 2.33
C PHE A 137 -6.03 -4.63 1.84
N LEU A 138 -5.27 -3.91 2.68
CA LEU A 138 -3.87 -3.60 2.39
C LEU A 138 -2.97 -4.86 2.43
N CYS A 139 -3.44 -5.98 2.99
CA CYS A 139 -2.66 -7.22 3.06
C CYS A 139 -2.32 -7.80 1.68
N PHE A 140 -3.17 -7.66 0.66
CA PHE A 140 -2.85 -8.11 -0.71
C PHE A 140 -2.17 -7.01 -1.54
N ALA A 141 -2.24 -5.75 -1.11
CA ALA A 141 -1.50 -4.67 -1.75
C ALA A 141 0.01 -4.91 -1.70
N ALA A 142 0.52 -5.20 -0.50
CA ALA A 142 1.95 -5.42 -0.27
C ALA A 142 2.56 -6.48 -1.22
N PRO A 143 2.07 -7.74 -1.30
CA PRO A 143 2.63 -8.72 -2.22
C PRO A 143 2.49 -8.33 -3.70
N SER A 144 1.45 -7.57 -4.07
CA SER A 144 1.32 -7.01 -5.44
C SER A 144 2.44 -6.01 -5.75
N VAL A 145 2.68 -5.06 -4.86
CA VAL A 145 3.76 -4.07 -5.00
C VAL A 145 5.12 -4.77 -4.95
N THR A 146 5.31 -5.76 -4.08
CA THR A 146 6.55 -6.57 -4.02
C THR A 146 6.82 -7.27 -5.35
N SER A 147 5.79 -7.84 -6.00
CA SER A 147 5.94 -8.50 -7.31
C SER A 147 6.47 -7.54 -8.38
N LEU A 148 5.91 -6.32 -8.42
CA LEU A 148 6.29 -5.25 -9.36
C LEU A 148 7.68 -4.67 -9.05
N ALA A 149 7.99 -4.46 -7.78
CA ALA A 149 9.31 -4.02 -7.34
C ALA A 149 10.39 -5.04 -7.72
N TRP A 150 10.12 -6.33 -7.50
CA TRP A 150 11.07 -7.39 -7.89
C TRP A 150 11.27 -7.44 -9.41
N LYS A 151 10.19 -7.32 -10.21
CA LYS A 151 10.30 -7.22 -11.67
C LYS A 151 11.15 -6.03 -12.09
N SER A 152 11.05 -4.91 -11.39
CA SER A 152 11.83 -3.71 -11.69
C SER A 152 13.32 -3.88 -11.34
N ILE A 153 13.63 -4.60 -10.27
CA ILE A 153 15.02 -4.93 -9.87
C ILE A 153 15.66 -5.92 -10.86
N THR A 154 14.95 -6.99 -11.22
CA THR A 154 15.47 -8.03 -12.12
C THR A 154 15.41 -7.64 -13.59
N GLY A 155 14.51 -6.71 -13.96
CA GLY A 155 14.21 -6.33 -15.34
C GLY A 155 13.28 -7.30 -16.08
N ALA A 156 12.81 -8.37 -15.42
CA ALA A 156 11.96 -9.40 -16.03
C ALA A 156 10.98 -10.00 -15.02
N PHE A 157 9.80 -10.44 -15.47
CA PHE A 157 8.77 -11.00 -14.61
C PHE A 157 9.05 -12.49 -14.29
N VAL A 158 10.06 -12.71 -13.45
CA VAL A 158 10.60 -14.03 -13.09
C VAL A 158 9.77 -14.76 -12.02
N THR A 159 10.13 -16.01 -11.70
CA THR A 159 9.41 -16.88 -10.75
C THR A 159 9.09 -16.23 -9.40
N PRO A 160 10.01 -15.51 -8.71
CA PRO A 160 9.66 -14.81 -7.47
C PRO A 160 8.55 -13.77 -7.63
N SER A 161 8.53 -13.01 -8.73
CA SER A 161 7.44 -12.07 -9.05
C SER A 161 6.12 -12.81 -9.24
N LYS A 162 6.13 -13.95 -9.94
CA LYS A 162 4.95 -14.81 -10.11
C LYS A 162 4.43 -15.34 -8.77
N MET A 163 5.32 -15.82 -7.89
CA MET A 163 4.94 -16.32 -6.55
C MET A 163 4.23 -15.24 -5.73
N LEU A 164 4.76 -14.02 -5.73
CA LEU A 164 4.18 -12.88 -5.01
C LEU A 164 2.84 -12.44 -5.61
N LEU A 165 2.71 -12.45 -6.94
CA LEU A 165 1.44 -12.18 -7.61
C LEU A 165 0.38 -13.22 -7.23
N PHE A 166 0.71 -14.51 -7.27
CA PHE A 166 -0.24 -15.56 -6.90
C PHE A 166 -0.61 -15.51 -5.43
N LEU A 167 0.32 -15.18 -4.54
CA LEU A 167 0.03 -14.92 -3.13
C LEU A 167 -0.98 -13.76 -2.99
N SER A 168 -0.79 -12.68 -3.74
CA SER A 168 -1.71 -11.56 -3.74
C SER A 168 -3.11 -11.94 -4.24
N LEU A 169 -3.20 -12.66 -5.37
CA LEU A 169 -4.46 -13.16 -5.93
C LEU A 169 -5.18 -14.06 -4.93
N PHE A 170 -4.46 -14.95 -4.25
CA PHE A 170 -5.03 -15.81 -3.23
C PHE A 170 -5.62 -15.00 -2.06
N LEU A 171 -4.89 -14.00 -1.56
CA LEU A 171 -5.36 -13.13 -0.47
C LEU A 171 -6.58 -12.29 -0.91
N PHE A 172 -6.55 -11.75 -2.13
CA PHE A 172 -7.68 -11.02 -2.71
C PHE A 172 -8.93 -11.91 -2.82
N MET A 173 -8.80 -13.11 -3.38
CA MET A 173 -9.91 -14.06 -3.50
C MET A 173 -10.44 -14.50 -2.13
N SER A 174 -9.56 -14.76 -1.16
CA SER A 174 -9.93 -15.10 0.22
C SER A 174 -10.81 -14.02 0.87
N GLN A 175 -10.51 -12.76 0.60
CA GLN A 175 -11.28 -11.62 1.08
C GLN A 175 -12.58 -11.42 0.30
N ALA A 176 -12.54 -11.56 -1.03
CA ALA A 176 -13.71 -11.44 -1.90
C ALA A 176 -14.81 -12.48 -1.55
N CYS A 177 -14.42 -13.69 -1.17
CA CYS A 177 -15.35 -14.74 -0.73
C CYS A 177 -16.00 -14.49 0.63
N ARG A 178 -15.64 -13.43 1.38
CA ARG A 178 -16.19 -13.10 2.70
C ARG A 178 -16.94 -11.76 2.70
N PRO A 179 -18.05 -11.62 1.93
CA PRO A 179 -18.76 -10.35 1.76
C PRO A 179 -19.44 -9.82 3.03
N THR A 180 -19.62 -10.66 4.06
CA THR A 180 -20.21 -10.26 5.34
C THR A 180 -19.32 -9.30 6.13
N LEU A 181 -17.99 -9.42 6.00
CA LEU A 181 -17.02 -8.46 6.55
C LEU A 181 -17.14 -7.10 5.84
N PHE A 182 -17.28 -7.14 4.51
CA PHE A 182 -17.47 -5.95 3.68
C PHE A 182 -18.78 -5.23 4.03
N LYS A 183 -19.89 -5.95 4.14
CA LYS A 183 -21.21 -5.39 4.48
C LYS A 183 -21.22 -4.71 5.87
N LYS A 184 -20.55 -5.27 6.87
CA LYS A 184 -20.42 -4.64 8.21
C LYS A 184 -19.53 -3.39 8.17
N SER A 185 -18.46 -3.40 7.38
CA SER A 185 -17.56 -2.26 7.22
C SER A 185 -18.15 -1.12 6.39
N MET A 186 -19.01 -1.45 5.42
CA MET A 186 -19.71 -0.51 4.53
C MET A 186 -20.92 0.19 5.20
N LYS A 187 -21.33 -0.20 6.42
CA LYS A 187 -22.46 0.43 7.13
C LYS A 187 -22.20 1.87 7.59
N ARG A 188 -20.93 2.26 7.78
CA ARG A 188 -20.55 3.64 8.05
C ARG A 188 -19.73 4.16 6.86
N LEU A 189 -20.36 5.00 6.05
CA LEU A 189 -19.69 5.75 5.00
C LEU A 189 -18.61 6.61 5.65
N ASN A 190 -17.36 6.33 5.30
CA ASN A 190 -16.21 7.06 5.81
C ASN A 190 -15.18 7.22 4.69
N VAL A 191 -14.42 8.31 4.73
CA VAL A 191 -13.37 8.63 3.72
C VAL A 191 -12.34 7.50 3.60
N THR A 192 -12.23 6.64 4.61
CA THR A 192 -11.39 5.44 4.66
C THR A 192 -11.68 4.41 3.55
N TRP A 193 -12.78 4.52 2.80
CA TRP A 193 -13.05 3.60 1.67
C TRP A 193 -12.07 3.77 0.50
N TRP A 194 -11.36 4.90 0.42
CA TRP A 194 -10.28 5.09 -0.54
C TRP A 194 -9.14 4.07 -0.40
N VAL A 195 -9.00 3.45 0.79
CA VAL A 195 -8.03 2.39 1.06
C VAL A 195 -8.25 1.13 0.20
N TYR A 196 -9.45 0.92 -0.38
CA TYR A 196 -9.73 -0.22 -1.25
C TYR A 196 -9.19 -0.06 -2.68
N SER A 197 -9.14 1.18 -3.19
CA SER A 197 -8.78 1.41 -4.59
C SER A 197 -7.30 1.16 -4.87
N PHE A 198 -6.45 1.54 -3.91
CA PHE A 198 -4.99 1.43 -4.06
C PHE A 198 -4.52 -0.02 -4.20
N PRO A 199 -4.84 -0.95 -3.27
CA PRO A 199 -4.48 -2.37 -3.39
C PRO A 199 -4.91 -3.00 -4.72
N LEU A 200 -6.13 -2.68 -5.17
CA LEU A 200 -6.69 -3.26 -6.38
C LEU A 200 -6.00 -2.74 -7.65
N THR A 201 -5.56 -1.48 -7.64
CA THR A 201 -4.79 -0.90 -8.74
C THR A 201 -3.45 -1.61 -8.91
N PHE A 202 -2.72 -1.84 -7.81
CA PHE A 202 -1.45 -2.59 -7.86
C PHE A 202 -1.63 -4.05 -8.26
N LEU A 203 -2.72 -4.69 -7.82
CA LEU A 203 -3.06 -6.03 -8.27
C LEU A 203 -3.31 -6.06 -9.79
N GLY A 204 -4.06 -5.09 -10.31
CA GLY A 204 -4.30 -4.94 -11.75
C GLY A 204 -3.01 -4.73 -12.55
N LEU A 205 -2.11 -3.85 -12.07
CA LEU A 205 -0.79 -3.64 -12.67
C LEU A 205 0.04 -4.92 -12.68
N ALA A 206 0.09 -5.65 -11.57
CA ALA A 206 0.84 -6.92 -11.49
C ALA A 206 0.24 -8.00 -12.42
N CYS A 207 -1.09 -8.05 -12.57
CA CYS A 207 -1.75 -8.92 -13.54
C CYS A 207 -1.45 -8.50 -14.99
N ALA A 208 -1.32 -7.21 -15.26
CA ALA A 208 -0.96 -6.73 -16.60
C ALA A 208 0.47 -7.14 -17.00
N GLU A 209 1.42 -6.98 -16.09
CA GLU A 209 2.80 -7.46 -16.27
C GLU A 209 2.85 -8.98 -16.48
N TYR A 210 2.06 -9.74 -15.71
CA TYR A 210 1.96 -11.18 -15.89
C TYR A 210 1.33 -11.60 -17.22
N ALA A 211 0.30 -10.88 -17.68
CA ALA A 211 -0.32 -11.14 -18.97
C ALA A 211 0.63 -10.87 -20.14
N GLN A 212 1.46 -9.81 -20.04
CA GLN A 212 2.50 -9.50 -21.03
C GLN A 212 3.60 -10.56 -21.08
N GLU A 213 3.99 -11.11 -19.93
CA GLU A 213 5.02 -12.14 -19.83
C GLU A 213 4.53 -13.50 -20.37
N VAL A 214 3.36 -13.96 -19.93
CA VAL A 214 2.86 -15.32 -20.24
C VAL A 214 2.14 -15.37 -21.58
N LYS A 215 1.59 -14.24 -22.07
CA LYS A 215 0.85 -14.11 -23.34
C LYS A 215 -0.27 -15.15 -23.52
N SER A 216 -0.83 -15.66 -22.42
CA SER A 216 -1.93 -16.62 -22.42
C SER A 216 -3.27 -15.91 -22.36
N SER A 217 -4.25 -16.42 -23.10
CA SER A 217 -5.64 -15.91 -23.09
C SER A 217 -6.24 -15.85 -21.68
N MET A 218 -5.91 -16.82 -20.82
CA MET A 218 -6.41 -16.84 -19.44
C MET A 218 -5.80 -15.71 -18.60
N ALA A 219 -4.51 -15.40 -18.79
CA ALA A 219 -3.84 -14.31 -18.10
C ALA A 219 -4.38 -12.94 -18.54
N SER A 220 -4.62 -12.77 -19.84
CA SER A 220 -5.25 -11.56 -20.38
C SER A 220 -6.67 -11.36 -19.85
N TRP A 221 -7.46 -12.44 -19.73
CA TRP A 221 -8.80 -12.36 -19.18
C TRP A 221 -8.78 -11.98 -17.69
N LEU A 222 -7.89 -12.60 -16.91
CA LEU A 222 -7.70 -12.26 -15.50
C LEU A 222 -7.30 -10.78 -15.30
N MET A 223 -6.35 -10.29 -16.10
CA MET A 223 -5.96 -8.88 -16.12
C MET A 223 -7.16 -7.98 -16.39
N LEU A 224 -7.94 -8.25 -17.45
CA LEU A 224 -9.09 -7.44 -17.82
C LEU A 224 -10.13 -7.38 -16.69
N VAL A 225 -10.47 -8.52 -16.08
CA VAL A 225 -11.44 -8.57 -14.98
C VAL A 225 -10.99 -7.72 -13.79
N ILE A 226 -9.74 -7.85 -13.37
CA ILE A 226 -9.21 -7.11 -12.22
C ILE A 226 -9.10 -5.62 -12.53
N CYS A 227 -8.63 -5.24 -13.72
CA CYS A 227 -8.56 -3.83 -14.13
C CYS A 227 -9.95 -3.20 -14.23
N MET A 228 -10.93 -3.89 -14.82
CA MET A 228 -12.31 -3.41 -14.88
C MET A 228 -12.90 -3.23 -13.48
N LEU A 229 -12.67 -4.20 -12.58
CA LEU A 229 -13.09 -4.06 -11.19
C LEU A 229 -12.43 -2.86 -10.50
N SER A 230 -11.14 -2.63 -10.75
CA SER A 230 -10.40 -1.47 -10.23
C SER A 230 -11.01 -0.14 -10.68
N VAL A 231 -11.28 -0.01 -11.97
CA VAL A 231 -11.88 1.19 -12.55
C VAL A 231 -13.29 1.41 -12.01
N LEU A 232 -14.13 0.38 -11.96
CA LEU A 232 -15.48 0.47 -11.42
C LEU A 232 -15.50 0.89 -9.95
N LEU A 233 -14.62 0.32 -9.12
CA LEU A 233 -14.51 0.73 -7.72
C LEU A 233 -14.04 2.19 -7.60
N PHE A 234 -13.05 2.61 -8.38
CA PHE A 234 -12.57 3.99 -8.37
C PHE A 234 -13.68 4.98 -8.76
N ILE A 235 -14.38 4.74 -9.86
CA ILE A 235 -15.50 5.59 -10.34
C ILE A 235 -16.63 5.61 -9.30
N GLY A 236 -17.00 4.45 -8.75
CA GLY A 236 -18.03 4.36 -7.71
C GLY A 236 -17.68 5.16 -6.46
N LEU A 237 -16.42 5.09 -6.01
CA LEU A 237 -15.94 5.87 -4.87
C LEU A 237 -15.91 7.37 -5.16
N MET A 238 -15.50 7.76 -6.37
CA MET A 238 -15.53 9.16 -6.82
C MET A 238 -16.95 9.71 -6.77
N ILE A 239 -17.92 9.02 -7.39
CA ILE A 239 -19.34 9.43 -7.40
C ILE A 239 -19.87 9.55 -5.97
N ILE A 240 -19.63 8.55 -5.11
CA ILE A 240 -20.07 8.56 -3.71
C ILE A 240 -19.46 9.73 -2.94
N THR A 241 -18.19 10.03 -3.19
CA THR A 241 -17.47 11.13 -2.52
C THR A 241 -18.04 12.48 -2.92
N VAL A 242 -18.24 12.71 -4.22
CA VAL A 242 -18.83 13.95 -4.76
C VAL A 242 -20.26 14.14 -4.22
N LEU A 243 -21.11 13.11 -4.28
CA LEU A 243 -22.48 13.17 -3.79
C LEU A 243 -22.62 13.41 -2.28
N LYS A 244 -21.57 13.13 -1.50
CA LYS A 244 -21.57 13.27 -0.04
C LYS A 244 -20.68 14.38 0.48
N ILE A 245 -20.03 15.14 -0.41
CA ILE A 245 -19.06 16.17 -0.03
C ILE A 245 -19.73 17.24 0.86
N GLU A 246 -20.96 17.64 0.53
CA GLU A 246 -21.74 18.58 1.34
C GLU A 246 -22.11 18.02 2.72
N ARG A 247 -22.50 16.74 2.76
CA ARG A 247 -22.92 16.07 4.00
C ARG A 247 -21.73 15.77 4.94
N LEU A 248 -20.52 15.67 4.39
CA LEU A 248 -19.26 15.53 5.15
C LEU A 248 -18.77 16.88 5.69
N LEU A 249 -18.88 17.95 4.90
CA LEU A 249 -18.52 19.31 5.33
C LEU A 249 -19.42 19.81 6.48
N HIS A 250 -20.73 19.57 6.38
CA HIS A 250 -21.68 20.04 7.40
C HIS A 250 -21.55 19.32 8.76
N LYS A 251 -20.94 18.12 8.79
CA LYS A 251 -20.77 17.32 10.01
C LYS A 251 -19.58 17.77 10.88
N ASN A 252 -18.67 18.56 10.30
CA ASN A 252 -17.48 19.10 10.97
C ASN A 252 -17.60 20.59 11.27
N ALA A 253 -18.76 21.22 11.03
CA ALA A 253 -19.01 22.57 11.51
C ALA A 253 -18.99 22.56 13.05
N PRO A 254 -18.14 23.36 13.71
CA PRO A 254 -18.23 23.51 15.15
C PRO A 254 -19.63 24.03 15.48
N ILE A 255 -20.30 23.37 16.41
CA ILE A 255 -21.52 23.91 17.03
C ILE A 255 -21.07 25.18 17.74
N MET A 256 -21.26 26.33 17.09
CA MET A 256 -21.22 27.62 17.75
C MET A 256 -22.52 27.73 18.56
N THR A 257 -22.45 27.32 19.82
CA THR A 257 -23.36 27.72 20.89
C THR A 257 -22.53 28.14 22.07
#